data_AF-A0A967H017-F1
#
_entry.id   AF-A0A967H017-F1
#
_cell.length_a   1.000
_cell.length_b   1.000
_cell.length_c   1.000
_cell.angle_alpha   90.00
_cell.angle_beta   90.00
_cell.angle_gamma   90.00
#
_symmetry.space_group_name_H-M   'P 1'
#
loop_
_entity.id
_entity.type
_entity.pdbx_description
1 polymer ?
#
loop_
_entity_poly.entity_id
_entity_poly.type
_entity_poly.pdbx_seq_one_letter_code
_entity_poly.pdbx_strand_id
1 'polypeptide(L)'
;MASPVLLGKPLSYPQTERRPVTETLHGVEITDPYRWLEDDNSEETAAWVEAQNKVTFGYLESIPARDRIARRLTELYDNERYGVPFKMGGRYFYSRNDGLQNQSVLYTTESLDRTGRMLLDPNKLSPDGT
;
A
#
# COMPACT_ATOMS: atom_id res chain seq x y z
N MET A 1 19.24 30.56 7.69
CA MET A 1 19.96 29.85 6.61
C MET A 1 18.93 29.34 5.64
N ALA A 2 18.95 29.81 4.39
CA ALA A 2 17.97 29.43 3.38
C ALA A 2 18.17 27.96 2.98
N SER A 3 17.12 27.14 3.11
CA SER A 3 17.10 25.80 2.54
C SER A 3 17.29 25.90 1.02
N PRO A 4 18.20 25.14 0.41
CA PRO A 4 18.29 25.09 -1.03
C PRO A 4 17.00 24.47 -1.55
N VAL A 5 16.26 25.22 -2.37
CA VAL A 5 15.21 24.63 -3.21
C VAL A 5 15.93 23.65 -4.13
N LEU A 6 15.69 22.36 -3.95
CA LEU A 6 16.13 21.34 -4.90
C LEU A 6 15.36 21.59 -6.20
N LEU A 7 15.96 22.33 -7.14
CA LEU A 7 15.54 22.28 -8.54
C LEU A 7 15.82 20.84 -9.01
N GLY A 8 14.80 19.98 -8.94
CA GLY A 8 14.89 18.60 -9.40
C GLY A 8 15.30 18.55 -10.87
N LYS A 9 16.16 17.59 -11.24
CA LYS A 9 16.44 17.30 -12.65
C LYS A 9 15.11 17.04 -13.39
N PRO A 10 14.95 17.51 -14.64
CA PRO A 10 13.76 17.25 -15.41
C PRO A 10 13.55 15.73 -15.55
N LEU A 11 12.37 15.25 -15.19
CA LEU A 11 12.00 13.85 -15.31
C LEU A 11 11.66 13.53 -16.76
N SER A 12 12.19 12.43 -17.28
CA SER A 12 11.78 11.87 -18.56
C SER A 12 10.70 10.83 -18.30
N TYR A 13 9.45 11.14 -18.67
CA TYR A 13 8.34 10.21 -18.49
C TYR A 13 8.30 9.15 -19.59
N PRO A 14 7.79 7.94 -19.31
CA PRO A 14 7.56 6.94 -20.33
C PRO A 14 6.53 7.43 -21.36
N GLN A 15 6.75 7.10 -22.63
CA GLN A 15 5.76 7.34 -23.65
C GLN A 15 4.47 6.56 -23.31
N THR A 16 3.34 7.27 -23.34
CA THR A 16 2.02 6.66 -23.17
C THR A 16 1.26 6.89 -24.45
N GLU A 17 1.00 5.81 -25.19
CA GLU A 17 0.30 5.91 -26.47
C GLU A 17 -1.13 6.40 -26.25
N ARG A 18 -1.58 7.32 -27.11
CA ARG A 18 -2.96 7.80 -27.14
C ARG A 18 -3.72 7.04 -28.21
N ARG A 19 -4.67 6.21 -27.78
CA ARG A 19 -5.59 5.45 -28.64
C ARG A 19 -7.00 5.96 -28.41
N PRO A 20 -7.42 7.04 -29.10
CA PRO A 20 -8.69 7.70 -28.84
C PRO A 20 -9.86 6.74 -29.08
N VAL A 21 -10.56 6.40 -28.00
CA VAL A 21 -11.87 5.74 -28.03
C VAL A 21 -12.92 6.78 -27.71
N THR A 22 -13.87 7.04 -28.61
CA THR A 22 -14.92 8.04 -28.39
C THR A 22 -16.27 7.36 -28.22
N GLU A 23 -16.99 7.75 -27.18
CA GLU A 23 -18.34 7.28 -26.87
C GLU A 23 -19.29 8.47 -26.77
N THR A 24 -20.57 8.27 -27.09
CA THR A 24 -21.61 9.29 -26.90
C THR A 24 -22.49 8.92 -25.71
N LEU A 25 -22.33 9.63 -24.59
CA LEU A 25 -23.13 9.44 -23.39
C LEU A 25 -24.15 10.57 -23.25
N HIS A 26 -25.44 10.25 -23.22
CA HIS A 26 -26.53 11.24 -23.11
C HIS A 26 -26.47 12.36 -24.16
N GLY A 27 -26.01 12.04 -25.37
CA GLY A 27 -25.84 13.02 -26.46
C GLY A 27 -24.54 13.84 -26.39
N VAL A 28 -23.63 13.54 -25.45
CA VAL A 28 -22.33 14.19 -25.32
C VAL A 28 -21.22 13.24 -25.76
N GLU A 29 -20.37 13.66 -26.69
CA GLU A 29 -19.18 12.91 -27.08
C GLU A 29 -18.08 13.02 -26.02
N ILE A 30 -17.49 11.88 -25.63
CA ILE A 30 -16.42 11.77 -24.65
C ILE A 30 -15.32 10.88 -25.25
N THR A 31 -14.11 11.41 -25.36
CA THR A 31 -12.95 10.67 -25.86
C THR A 31 -12.05 10.25 -24.71
N ASP A 32 -11.81 8.95 -24.59
CA ASP A 32 -10.84 8.34 -23.69
C ASP A 32 -9.65 7.79 -24.48
N PRO A 33 -8.51 8.51 -24.52
CA PRO A 33 -7.32 8.07 -25.26
C PRO A 33 -6.50 7.00 -24.55
N TYR A 34 -6.83 6.64 -23.31
CA TYR A 34 -6.05 5.71 -22.50
C TYR A 34 -6.85 4.51 -22.03
N ARG A 35 -8.01 4.25 -22.64
CA ARG A 35 -8.87 3.09 -22.36
C ARG A 35 -8.12 1.76 -22.34
N TRP A 36 -7.05 1.64 -23.14
CA TRP A 36 -6.21 0.45 -23.19
C TRP A 36 -5.52 0.13 -21.86
N LEU A 37 -5.29 1.12 -20.98
CA LEU A 37 -4.74 0.92 -19.64
C LEU A 37 -5.73 0.28 -18.66
N GLU A 38 -7.01 0.13 -19.03
CA GLU A 38 -8.00 -0.59 -18.22
C GLU A 38 -7.83 -2.10 -18.26
N ASP A 39 -7.10 -2.64 -19.25
CA ASP A 39 -6.75 -4.07 -19.29
C ASP A 39 -5.49 -4.34 -18.46
N ASP A 40 -5.72 -4.77 -17.22
CA ASP A 40 -4.70 -5.10 -16.22
C ASP A 40 -3.95 -6.41 -16.51
N ASN A 41 -4.44 -7.23 -17.44
CA ASN A 41 -3.79 -8.49 -17.86
C ASN A 41 -2.94 -8.32 -19.12
N SER A 42 -3.00 -7.16 -19.77
CA SER A 42 -2.23 -6.92 -21.00
C SER A 42 -0.73 -6.74 -20.70
N GLU A 43 0.11 -7.32 -21.55
CA GLU A 43 1.56 -7.13 -21.49
C GLU A 43 1.95 -5.65 -21.66
N GLU A 44 1.15 -4.89 -22.42
CA GLU A 44 1.38 -3.47 -22.65
C GLU A 44 1.14 -2.63 -21.39
N THR A 45 0.03 -2.85 -20.68
CA THR A 45 -0.23 -2.17 -19.41
C THR A 45 0.82 -2.56 -18.37
N ALA A 46 1.22 -3.83 -18.30
CA ALA A 46 2.27 -4.29 -17.41
C ALA A 46 3.62 -3.58 -17.69
N ALA A 47 4.03 -3.50 -18.97
CA ALA A 47 5.25 -2.80 -19.38
C ALA A 47 5.17 -1.29 -19.07
N TRP A 48 4.01 -0.67 -19.28
CA TRP A 48 3.78 0.72 -18.93
C TRP A 48 3.90 0.96 -17.42
N VAL A 49 3.28 0.11 -16.58
CA VAL A 49 3.39 0.18 -15.11
C VAL A 49 4.85 0.06 -14.67
N GLU A 50 5.60 -0.88 -15.24
CA GLU A 50 7.03 -1.05 -14.92
C GLU A 50 7.84 0.21 -15.29
N ALA A 51 7.58 0.80 -16.45
CA ALA A 51 8.25 2.03 -16.89
C ALA A 51 7.93 3.22 -15.97
N GLN A 52 6.68 3.36 -15.52
CA GLN A 52 6.28 4.41 -14.57
C GLN A 52 6.92 4.19 -13.19
N ASN A 53 6.98 2.94 -12.72
CA ASN A 53 7.66 2.57 -11.49
C ASN A 53 9.15 2.91 -11.53
N LYS A 54 9.83 2.69 -12.67
CA LYS A 54 11.26 3.07 -12.84
C LYS A 54 11.49 4.57 -12.65
N VAL A 55 10.64 5.42 -13.23
CA VAL A 55 10.74 6.88 -13.03
C VAL A 55 10.47 7.25 -11.57
N THR A 56 9.42 6.67 -10.99
CA THR A 56 8.99 6.98 -9.62
C THR A 56 10.04 6.57 -8.60
N PHE A 57 10.48 5.30 -8.62
CA PHE A 57 11.47 4.81 -7.67
C PHE A 57 12.84 5.44 -7.91
N GLY A 58 13.24 5.70 -9.16
CA GLY A 58 14.46 6.46 -9.45
C GLY A 58 14.45 7.87 -8.85
N TYR A 59 13.30 8.56 -8.89
CA TYR A 59 13.15 9.84 -8.20
C TYR A 59 13.16 9.69 -6.67
N LEU A 60 12.38 8.76 -6.12
CA LEU A 60 12.29 8.58 -4.66
C LEU A 60 13.64 8.17 -4.04
N GLU A 61 14.40 7.30 -4.71
CA GLU A 61 15.75 6.89 -4.30
C GLU A 61 16.76 8.04 -4.32
N SER A 62 16.53 9.06 -5.15
CA SER A 62 17.39 10.24 -5.19
C SER A 62 17.23 11.16 -3.96
N ILE A 63 16.21 10.96 -3.13
CA ILE A 63 15.90 11.81 -1.97
C ILE A 63 16.78 11.39 -0.78
N PRO A 64 17.79 12.19 -0.38
CA PRO A 64 18.76 11.76 0.64
C PRO A 64 18.14 11.50 2.02
N ALA A 65 17.00 12.12 2.32
CA ALA A 65 16.30 11.97 3.59
C ALA A 65 15.42 10.71 3.66
N ARG A 66 15.17 10.00 2.55
CA ARG A 66 14.19 8.90 2.47
C ARG A 66 14.45 7.82 3.51
N ASP A 67 15.67 7.31 3.60
CA ASP A 67 16.01 6.23 4.53
C ASP A 67 15.91 6.68 6.00
N ARG A 68 16.25 7.94 6.28
CA ARG A 68 16.11 8.50 7.64
C ARG A 68 14.65 8.60 8.04
N ILE A 69 13.78 9.03 7.12
CA ILE A 69 12.34 9.11 7.35
C ILE A 69 11.77 7.72 7.54
N ALA A 70 12.12 6.76 6.68
CA ALA A 70 11.67 5.38 6.78
C ALA A 70 12.03 4.78 8.16
N ARG A 71 13.29 4.87 8.58
CA ARG A 71 13.72 4.42 9.91
C ARG A 71 12.95 5.08 11.04
N ARG A 72 12.77 6.41 10.98
CA ARG A 72 12.05 7.12 12.04
C ARG A 72 10.58 6.72 12.12
N LEU A 73 9.94 6.48 10.98
CA LEU A 73 8.56 5.97 10.95
C LEU A 73 8.50 4.55 11.50
N THR A 74 9.43 3.67 11.14
CA THR A 74 9.51 2.31 11.70
C THR A 74 9.64 2.32 13.22
N GLU A 75 10.56 3.13 13.77
CA GLU A 75 10.74 3.26 15.22
C GLU A 75 9.47 3.75 15.93
N LEU A 76 8.74 4.69 15.33
CA LEU A 76 7.49 5.21 15.89
C LEU A 76 6.34 4.20 15.78
N TYR A 77 6.36 3.36 14.75
CA TYR A 77 5.33 2.37 14.46
C TYR A 77 5.53 1.06 15.23
N ASP A 78 6.78 0.75 15.62
CA ASP A 78 7.18 -0.43 16.39
C ASP A 78 6.74 -0.31 17.85
N ASN A 79 5.43 -0.41 18.07
CA ASN A 79 4.83 -0.52 19.38
C ASN A 79 3.70 -1.55 19.36
N GLU A 80 3.55 -2.21 20.51
CA GLU A 80 2.51 -3.21 20.70
C GLU A 80 1.12 -2.56 20.67
N ARG A 81 0.23 -3.13 19.86
CA ARG A 81 -1.11 -2.60 19.62
C ARG A 81 -2.16 -3.69 19.84
N TYR A 82 -3.24 -3.32 20.51
CA TYR A 82 -4.40 -4.19 20.75
C TYR A 82 -5.65 -3.57 20.13
N GLY A 83 -6.44 -4.39 19.44
CA GLY A 83 -7.80 -4.05 19.07
C GLY A 83 -8.73 -4.09 20.28
N VAL A 84 -9.86 -3.39 20.19
CA VAL A 84 -10.89 -3.43 21.23
C VAL A 84 -11.49 -4.84 21.29
N PRO A 85 -11.48 -5.51 22.46
CA PRO A 85 -12.07 -6.84 22.58
C PRO A 85 -13.58 -6.82 22.34
N PHE A 86 -14.10 -7.83 21.65
CA PHE A 86 -15.54 -8.08 21.52
C PHE A 86 -15.90 -9.48 22.02
N LYS A 87 -17.14 -9.65 22.49
CA LYS A 87 -17.61 -10.90 23.08
C LYS A 87 -18.54 -11.64 22.13
N MET A 88 -18.29 -12.93 21.91
CA MET A 88 -19.13 -13.80 21.09
C MET A 88 -19.05 -15.25 21.58
N GLY A 89 -20.16 -15.97 21.63
CA GLY A 89 -20.16 -17.40 21.99
C GLY A 89 -19.50 -17.73 23.34
N GLY A 90 -19.63 -16.84 24.33
CA GLY A 90 -19.03 -17.02 25.65
C GLY A 90 -17.54 -16.70 25.75
N ARG A 91 -16.90 -16.23 24.68
CA ARG A 91 -15.47 -15.89 24.63
C ARG A 91 -15.26 -14.43 24.21
N TYR A 92 -14.09 -13.90 24.52
CA TYR A 92 -13.61 -12.63 24.00
C TYR A 92 -12.67 -12.88 22.83
N PHE A 93 -12.70 -11.96 21.86
CA PHE A 93 -11.85 -11.94 20.69
C PHE A 93 -11.22 -10.56 20.58
N TYR A 94 -9.94 -10.51 20.24
CA TYR A 94 -9.21 -9.26 20.06
C TYR A 94 -8.06 -9.47 19.08
N SER A 95 -7.66 -8.42 18.38
CA SER A 95 -6.45 -8.41 17.57
C SER A 95 -5.26 -7.92 18.39
N ARG A 96 -4.07 -8.43 18.09
CA ARG A 96 -2.81 -7.96 18.64
C ARG A 96 -1.78 -7.85 17.52
N ASN A 97 -1.00 -6.77 17.52
CA ASN A 97 0.16 -6.59 16.67
C ASN A 97 1.36 -6.32 17.59
N ASP A 98 2.45 -7.07 17.43
CA ASP A 98 3.64 -6.93 18.27
C ASP A 98 4.51 -5.71 17.93
N GLY A 99 4.20 -5.01 16.83
CA GLY A 99 4.86 -3.79 16.40
C GLY A 99 4.91 -3.69 14.90
N LEU A 100 5.58 -4.65 14.26
CA LEU A 100 5.92 -4.59 12.83
C LEU A 100 5.31 -5.72 11.99
N GLN A 101 4.43 -6.53 12.58
CA GLN A 101 3.65 -7.50 11.79
C GLN A 101 2.85 -6.79 10.69
N ASN A 102 2.87 -7.36 9.48
CA ASN A 102 2.09 -6.87 8.34
C ASN A 102 0.59 -6.86 8.65
N GLN A 103 0.10 -7.92 9.31
CA GLN A 103 -1.28 -8.06 9.73
C GLN A 103 -1.37 -8.36 11.22
N SER A 104 -2.38 -7.79 11.89
CA SER A 104 -2.64 -8.10 13.29
C SER A 104 -3.15 -9.54 13.44
N VAL A 105 -2.64 -10.25 14.45
CA VAL A 105 -3.03 -11.64 14.75
C VAL A 105 -4.29 -11.64 15.61
N LEU A 106 -5.23 -12.54 15.30
CA LEU A 106 -6.47 -12.70 16.04
C LEU A 106 -6.27 -13.67 17.22
N TYR A 107 -6.66 -13.23 18.41
CA TYR A 107 -6.61 -14.00 19.65
C TYR A 107 -8.02 -14.22 20.22
N THR A 108 -8.16 -15.26 21.04
CA THR A 108 -9.38 -15.52 21.83
C THR A 108 -9.06 -15.91 23.27
N THR A 109 -9.88 -15.47 24.21
CA THR A 109 -9.78 -15.81 25.64
C THR A 109 -11.16 -16.00 26.24
N GLU A 110 -11.26 -16.76 27.33
CA GLU A 110 -12.50 -16.91 28.10
C GLU A 110 -12.75 -15.70 29.01
N SER A 111 -11.69 -14.97 29.39
CA SER A 111 -11.76 -13.80 30.27
C SER A 111 -10.65 -12.79 29.96
N LEU A 112 -10.94 -11.51 30.18
CA LEU A 112 -10.04 -10.38 29.84
C LEU A 112 -8.81 -10.27 30.74
N ASP A 113 -8.81 -10.95 31.88
CA ASP A 113 -7.68 -11.05 32.82
C ASP A 113 -6.69 -12.17 32.46
N ARG A 114 -6.96 -12.93 31.39
CA ARG A 114 -6.11 -14.04 30.94
C ARG A 114 -5.50 -13.76 29.58
N THR A 115 -4.26 -14.21 29.39
CA THR A 115 -3.60 -14.20 28.08
C THR A 115 -4.42 -15.02 27.08
N GLY A 116 -4.76 -14.40 25.95
CA GLY A 116 -5.49 -15.08 24.88
C GLY A 116 -4.65 -16.12 24.16
N ARG A 117 -5.34 -17.11 23.61
CA ARG A 117 -4.79 -18.10 22.68
C ARG A 117 -4.88 -17.53 21.26
N MET A 118 -3.80 -17.65 20.49
CA MET A 118 -3.82 -17.35 19.05
C MET A 118 -4.89 -18.20 18.36
N LEU A 119 -5.74 -17.55 17.57
CA LEU A 119 -6.81 -18.20 16.81
C LEU A 119 -6.48 -18.23 15.31
N LEU A 120 -6.06 -17.09 14.75
CA LEU A 120 -5.70 -16.96 13.35
C LEU A 120 -4.56 -15.97 13.19
N ASP A 121 -3.55 -16.35 12.43
CA ASP A 121 -2.41 -15.52 12.05
C ASP A 121 -2.47 -15.27 10.54
N PRO A 122 -2.97 -14.10 10.08
CA PRO A 122 -3.06 -13.81 8.66
C PRO A 122 -1.70 -13.76 7.96
N ASN A 123 -0.62 -13.48 8.69
CA ASN A 123 0.74 -13.42 8.13
C ASN A 123 1.23 -14.79 7.61
N LYS A 124 0.52 -15.89 7.92
CA LYS A 124 0.81 -17.23 7.42
C LYS A 124 -0.01 -17.62 6.19
N LEU A 125 -0.90 -16.73 5.71
CA LEU A 125 -1.76 -17.00 4.56
C LEU A 125 -1.14 -16.60 3.22
N SER A 126 -0.11 -15.74 3.23
CA SER A 126 0.66 -15.34 2.05
C SER A 126 2.17 -15.31 2.37
N PRO A 127 3.07 -15.63 1.42
CA PRO A 127 4.51 -15.52 1.61
C PRO A 127 5.01 -14.13 2.00
N ASP A 128 4.34 -13.07 1.55
CA ASP A 128 4.64 -11.68 1.92
C ASP A 128 3.78 -11.18 3.09
N GLY A 129 2.90 -12.03 3.63
CA GLY A 129 2.01 -11.70 4.74
C GLY A 129 0.97 -10.62 4.40
N THR A 130 0.73 -10.34 3.12
CA THR A 130 -0.31 -9.41 2.63
C THR A 130 -1.38 -10.09 1.81
#